data_AF-A0A950DDX8-F1
#
_entry.id   AF-A0A950DDX8-F1
#
_cell.length_a   1.000
_cell.length_b   1.000
_cell.length_c   1.000
_cell.angle_alpha   90.00
_cell.angle_beta   90.00
_cell.angle_gamma   90.00
#
_symmetry.space_group_name_H-M   'P 1'
#
loop_
_entity.id
_entity.type
_entity.pdbx_description
1 polymer ?
#
loop_
_entity_poly.entity_id
_entity_poly.type
_entity_poly.pdbx_seq_one_letter_code
_entity_poly.pdbx_strand_id
1 'polypeptide(L)'
;MVFPGSRPAVWTMALALCLCLAGLNVRGAQDKPAPESAPNSSVARSAKNTETPKPSPASASGSPAARSGKADGKTGSSPQTDAPAPPQVMSKAAADAKRPRSPFLMPPAGSSGAGDDRYNLAGTDWSEIPTWRQTSFFGLRARGQFFVFVVDQSRSMIDDDRLTRAKIELLRSVFALQPPQRFEVIFYNEEATPMPGGPLPRPADLKTKNQLTSWLRLIGPDGGTDPRPAMAQAIALQPDAVFLLSDGEFPEGTVERVAKLNPRKVPIHCVDMTGGQAGNHLLRIARDSGGQYASRPGTLQAAP
;
A
#
# COMPACT_ATOMS: atom_id res chain seq x y z
N MET A 1 -83.72 -10.39 14.74
CA MET A 1 -83.39 -11.82 14.93
C MET A 1 -82.15 -11.90 15.82
N VAL A 2 -82.29 -12.53 16.97
CA VAL A 2 -81.28 -12.79 18.03
C VAL A 2 -80.43 -14.00 17.55
N PHE A 3 -79.11 -14.19 17.73
CA PHE A 3 -78.25 -14.27 18.93
C PHE A 3 -76.74 -14.24 18.53
N PRO A 4 -75.81 -14.05 19.50
CA PRO A 4 -74.35 -14.07 19.37
C PRO A 4 -73.69 -15.37 19.91
N GLY A 5 -72.34 -15.44 19.85
CA GLY A 5 -71.49 -16.46 20.51
C GLY A 5 -70.69 -17.31 19.51
N SER A 6 -69.45 -17.76 19.71
CA SER A 6 -68.53 -17.82 20.85
C SER A 6 -67.11 -18.13 20.32
N ARG A 7 -66.06 -17.60 20.96
CA ARG A 7 -64.69 -18.20 21.02
C ARG A 7 -64.64 -19.20 22.21
N PRO A 8 -63.60 -20.02 22.52
CA PRO A 8 -62.18 -20.13 22.07
C PRO A 8 -61.76 -21.62 21.79
N ALA A 9 -60.53 -22.05 21.45
CA ALA A 9 -59.30 -22.21 22.26
C ALA A 9 -58.21 -22.93 21.40
N VAL A 10 -57.00 -22.37 21.25
CA VAL A 10 -55.70 -22.82 21.81
C VAL A 10 -55.56 -24.32 22.13
N TRP A 11 -54.72 -25.05 21.38
CA TRP A 11 -53.98 -26.22 21.85
C TRP A 11 -52.54 -26.21 21.28
N THR A 12 -51.58 -26.09 22.20
CA THR A 12 -50.16 -26.43 22.08
C THR A 12 -49.96 -27.93 22.07
N MET A 13 -48.97 -28.46 21.32
CA MET A 13 -48.12 -29.58 21.78
C MET A 13 -46.87 -29.72 20.91
N ALA A 14 -45.73 -29.82 21.60
CA ALA A 14 -44.42 -30.24 21.12
C ALA A 14 -44.11 -31.65 21.67
N LEU A 15 -43.36 -32.48 20.92
CA LEU A 15 -42.35 -33.48 21.39
C LEU A 15 -41.85 -34.26 20.15
N ALA A 16 -40.55 -34.25 19.80
CA ALA A 16 -39.45 -35.15 20.22
C ALA A 16 -39.62 -36.62 19.76
N LEU A 17 -38.83 -37.10 18.78
CA LEU A 17 -37.52 -37.78 18.90
C LEU A 17 -37.65 -39.32 19.04
N CYS A 18 -37.15 -40.11 18.07
CA CYS A 18 -36.20 -41.23 18.31
C CYS A 18 -35.77 -41.99 17.03
N LEU A 19 -34.72 -42.79 17.20
CA LEU A 19 -33.66 -43.29 16.32
C LEU A 19 -33.87 -44.74 15.78
N CYS A 20 -33.07 -45.11 14.75
CA CYS A 20 -32.49 -46.44 14.43
C CYS A 20 -33.40 -47.54 13.82
N LEU A 21 -33.01 -48.51 12.95
CA LEU A 21 -31.73 -49.03 12.41
C LEU A 21 -32.02 -50.03 11.22
N ALA A 22 -31.07 -50.17 10.26
CA ALA A 22 -30.65 -51.33 9.40
C ALA A 22 -31.67 -52.27 8.68
N GLY A 23 -31.46 -52.93 7.51
CA GLY A 23 -30.31 -53.17 6.61
C GLY A 23 -30.63 -54.25 5.52
N LEU A 24 -29.61 -54.67 4.73
CA LEU A 24 -29.46 -55.75 3.68
C LEU A 24 -29.77 -55.37 2.21
N ASN A 25 -28.96 -55.71 1.17
CA ASN A 25 -28.24 -56.96 0.79
C ASN A 25 -27.01 -56.65 -0.16
N VAL A 26 -25.78 -57.22 0.02
CA VAL A 26 -25.14 -58.45 -0.59
C VAL A 26 -24.75 -58.31 -2.08
N ARG A 27 -23.63 -58.80 -2.68
CA ARG A 27 -22.25 -59.29 -2.41
C ARG A 27 -21.66 -59.60 -3.81
N GLY A 28 -20.34 -59.49 -3.99
CA GLY A 28 -19.61 -60.08 -5.13
C GLY A 28 -18.09 -59.95 -4.93
N ALA A 29 -17.36 -61.05 -4.97
CA ALA A 29 -16.00 -61.22 -4.44
C ALA A 29 -14.90 -61.35 -5.50
N GLN A 30 -13.71 -60.88 -5.10
CA GLN A 30 -12.30 -61.24 -5.37
C GLN A 30 -11.85 -62.01 -6.63
N ASP A 31 -10.72 -61.56 -7.20
CA ASP A 31 -9.46 -62.33 -7.26
C ASP A 31 -8.23 -61.45 -7.61
N LYS A 32 -7.05 -61.80 -7.06
CA LYS A 32 -5.68 -61.30 -7.35
C LYS A 32 -4.78 -62.56 -7.38
N PRO A 33 -3.69 -62.67 -8.20
CA PRO A 33 -2.37 -62.17 -7.74
C PRO A 33 -1.27 -61.87 -8.82
N ALA A 34 -0.16 -61.27 -8.32
CA ALA A 34 1.24 -61.23 -8.82
C ALA A 34 1.62 -60.41 -10.09
N PRO A 35 2.84 -59.83 -10.11
CA PRO A 35 3.94 -60.57 -10.73
C PRO A 35 5.29 -60.56 -9.97
N GLU A 36 6.12 -61.52 -10.38
CA GLU A 36 7.41 -61.97 -9.87
C GLU A 36 8.58 -61.56 -10.80
N SER A 37 9.78 -61.48 -10.22
CA SER A 37 11.13 -61.60 -10.82
C SER A 37 11.79 -60.41 -11.56
N ALA A 38 12.89 -59.94 -10.96
CA ALA A 38 14.13 -59.56 -11.66
C ALA A 38 15.00 -60.84 -11.84
N PRO A 39 16.05 -60.87 -12.70
CA PRO A 39 17.38 -60.45 -12.22
C PRO A 39 18.42 -59.93 -13.27
N ASN A 40 19.44 -59.23 -12.73
CA ASN A 40 20.89 -59.19 -13.12
C ASN A 40 21.29 -58.57 -14.50
N SER A 41 22.41 -57.84 -14.68
CA SER A 41 23.70 -57.78 -13.96
C SER A 41 24.55 -56.54 -14.35
N SER A 42 25.26 -55.96 -13.35
CA SER A 42 26.69 -55.54 -13.30
C SER A 42 27.27 -54.57 -14.38
N VAL A 43 28.16 -53.60 -14.09
CA VAL A 43 29.49 -53.66 -13.43
C VAL A 43 30.03 -52.23 -13.12
N ALA A 44 30.57 -52.05 -11.89
CA ALA A 44 31.73 -51.22 -11.43
C ALA A 44 31.80 -49.68 -11.63
N ARG A 45 32.44 -48.86 -10.78
CA ARG A 45 33.17 -48.98 -9.48
C ARG A 45 33.51 -47.55 -8.97
N SER A 46 33.50 -47.38 -7.63
CA SER A 46 34.42 -46.58 -6.75
C SER A 46 34.63 -45.07 -7.00
N ALA A 47 34.82 -44.18 -6.02
CA ALA A 47 34.98 -44.22 -4.55
C ALA A 47 34.72 -42.79 -4.01
N LYS A 48 33.94 -42.61 -2.93
CA LYS A 48 34.36 -42.34 -1.54
C LYS A 48 35.06 -40.98 -1.29
N ASN A 49 34.41 -40.09 -0.54
CA ASN A 49 34.96 -39.55 0.72
C ASN A 49 33.93 -38.67 1.48
N THR A 50 33.67 -39.08 2.71
CA THR A 50 33.05 -38.38 3.84
C THR A 50 34.14 -37.81 4.74
N GLU A 51 33.99 -36.59 5.28
CA GLU A 51 34.00 -36.29 6.73
C GLU A 51 33.93 -34.77 7.04
N THR A 52 33.43 -34.47 8.24
CA THR A 52 33.13 -33.16 8.88
C THR A 52 33.99 -33.08 10.19
N PRO A 53 33.88 -32.10 11.13
CA PRO A 53 34.32 -30.69 11.17
C PRO A 53 35.29 -30.30 12.35
N LYS A 54 35.76 -29.02 12.35
CA LYS A 54 36.30 -28.15 13.47
C LYS A 54 37.70 -28.50 14.07
N PRO A 55 38.46 -27.63 14.78
CA PRO A 55 38.23 -26.24 15.26
C PRO A 55 39.39 -25.20 15.17
N SER A 56 39.15 -23.98 15.68
CA SER A 56 40.08 -22.84 15.89
C SER A 56 41.26 -23.14 16.85
N PRO A 57 42.29 -22.27 16.87
CA PRO A 57 42.70 -21.64 18.13
C PRO A 57 43.13 -20.15 18.03
N ALA A 58 43.51 -19.59 19.19
CA ALA A 58 43.67 -18.18 19.54
C ALA A 58 45.14 -17.71 19.72
N SER A 59 45.28 -16.38 19.94
CA SER A 59 46.20 -15.66 20.86
C SER A 59 47.46 -14.92 20.37
N ALA A 60 47.66 -13.79 21.10
CA ALA A 60 48.86 -12.94 21.32
C ALA A 60 49.15 -11.83 20.28
N SER A 61 49.67 -10.64 20.61
CA SER A 61 49.77 -9.73 21.76
C SER A 61 50.65 -8.54 21.28
N GLY A 62 50.54 -7.33 21.86
CA GLY A 62 51.63 -6.33 21.82
C GLY A 62 51.26 -4.89 21.46
N SER A 63 51.13 -4.04 22.47
CA SER A 63 51.39 -2.58 22.40
C SER A 63 52.90 -2.31 22.23
N PRO A 64 53.30 -1.08 21.90
CA PRO A 64 53.88 -0.26 22.97
C PRO A 64 53.46 1.22 22.96
N ALA A 65 53.57 1.80 24.16
CA ALA A 65 53.36 3.21 24.48
C ALA A 65 54.67 4.03 24.40
N ALA A 66 54.48 5.31 24.06
CA ALA A 66 55.12 6.52 24.59
C ALA A 66 56.65 6.65 24.73
N ARG A 67 57.18 7.75 24.16
CA ARG A 67 58.22 8.56 24.82
C ARG A 67 57.96 10.06 24.65
N SER A 68 58.22 10.74 25.76
CA SER A 68 57.99 12.14 26.12
C SER A 68 59.08 13.08 25.59
N GLY A 69 58.72 14.36 25.38
CA GLY A 69 59.62 15.51 25.30
C GLY A 69 58.86 16.80 25.64
N LYS A 70 59.35 17.55 26.62
CA LYS A 70 58.72 18.65 27.39
C LYS A 70 59.51 19.95 27.18
N ALA A 71 58.84 21.11 27.17
CA ALA A 71 59.29 22.48 27.55
C ALA A 71 58.46 23.53 26.77
N ASP A 72 58.16 24.74 27.20
CA ASP A 72 58.04 25.45 28.48
C ASP A 72 57.24 26.74 28.17
N GLY A 73 56.59 27.34 29.17
CA GLY A 73 55.53 28.34 29.01
C GLY A 73 55.93 29.77 28.59
N LYS A 74 54.91 30.60 28.29
CA LYS A 74 54.68 31.91 28.95
C LYS A 74 53.34 32.53 28.53
N THR A 75 52.78 33.28 29.49
CA THR A 75 51.55 34.07 29.53
C THR A 75 51.44 35.22 28.52
N GLY A 76 50.21 35.52 28.10
CA GLY A 76 49.82 36.75 27.39
C GLY A 76 48.30 36.85 27.21
N SER A 77 47.70 37.88 27.79
CA SER A 77 46.25 38.16 27.86
C SER A 77 45.74 39.04 26.71
N SER A 78 44.63 38.62 26.07
CA SER A 78 43.57 39.37 25.31
C SER A 78 43.97 40.30 24.13
N PRO A 79 43.15 40.47 23.06
CA PRO A 79 41.69 40.68 23.10
C PRO A 79 40.84 39.93 22.05
N GLN A 80 39.52 39.88 22.32
CA GLN A 80 38.47 39.45 21.40
C GLN A 80 38.45 40.32 20.14
N THR A 81 38.41 39.67 18.98
CA THR A 81 38.02 40.27 17.68
C THR A 81 36.85 39.48 17.12
N ASP A 82 35.75 40.19 16.84
CA ASP A 82 34.57 39.69 16.15
C ASP A 82 34.93 39.22 14.74
N ALA A 83 34.88 37.90 14.51
CA ALA A 83 34.98 37.31 13.18
C ALA A 83 33.56 37.09 12.62
N PRO A 84 33.24 37.55 11.39
CA PRO A 84 31.95 37.30 10.78
C PRO A 84 31.79 35.80 10.47
N ALA A 85 30.61 35.26 10.75
CA ALA A 85 30.26 33.87 10.52
C ALA A 85 30.45 33.48 9.04
N PRO A 86 30.91 32.25 8.73
CA PRO A 86 31.10 31.79 7.36
C PRO A 86 29.76 31.76 6.59
N PRO A 87 29.75 32.03 5.27
CA PRO A 87 28.54 32.04 4.47
C PRO A 87 27.90 30.66 4.45
N GLN A 88 26.70 30.55 5.01
CA GLN A 88 25.93 29.31 4.96
C GLN A 88 25.33 29.11 3.57
N VAL A 89 25.84 28.10 2.85
CA VAL A 89 25.22 27.64 1.59
C VAL A 89 23.94 26.89 1.94
N MET A 90 22.80 27.53 1.73
CA MET A 90 21.49 26.89 1.92
C MET A 90 21.26 25.82 0.86
N SER A 91 20.66 24.70 1.24
CA SER A 91 20.15 23.74 0.27
C SER A 91 19.01 24.37 -0.54
N LYS A 92 18.83 23.96 -1.80
CA LYS A 92 17.74 24.43 -2.66
C LYS A 92 16.36 24.30 -1.99
N ALA A 93 16.16 23.24 -1.20
CA ALA A 93 14.94 23.02 -0.43
C ALA A 93 14.72 24.05 0.70
N ALA A 94 15.77 24.48 1.39
CA ALA A 94 15.68 25.52 2.42
C ALA A 94 15.46 26.92 1.83
N ALA A 95 15.95 27.17 0.62
CA ALA A 95 15.73 28.42 -0.11
C ALA A 95 14.29 28.55 -0.64
N ASP A 96 13.69 27.46 -1.14
CA ASP A 96 12.29 27.45 -1.56
C ASP A 96 11.31 27.59 -0.38
N ALA A 97 11.64 27.02 0.78
CA ALA A 97 10.82 27.14 1.99
C ALA A 97 10.77 28.58 2.57
N LYS A 98 11.77 29.41 2.28
CA LYS A 98 11.85 30.80 2.75
C LYS A 98 11.29 31.84 1.78
N ARG A 99 10.80 31.43 0.61
CA ARG A 99 10.19 32.38 -0.34
C ARG A 99 8.84 32.88 0.20
N PRO A 100 8.64 34.19 0.36
CA PRO A 100 7.33 34.72 0.74
C PRO A 100 6.32 34.41 -0.37
N ARG A 101 5.16 33.87 0.01
CA ARG A 101 4.04 33.60 -0.91
C ARG A 101 3.53 34.92 -1.49
N SER A 102 3.26 34.95 -2.80
CA SER A 102 2.72 36.13 -3.47
C SER A 102 1.34 36.51 -2.89
N PRO A 103 1.02 37.82 -2.76
CA PRO A 103 -0.25 38.30 -2.17
C PRO A 103 -1.53 37.81 -2.88
N PHE A 104 -1.39 37.24 -4.08
CA PHE A 104 -2.49 36.78 -4.93
C PHE A 104 -3.08 35.40 -4.54
N LEU A 105 -2.55 34.75 -3.50
CA LEU A 105 -2.91 33.37 -3.09
C LEU A 105 -3.51 33.29 -1.68
N MET A 106 -4.20 34.32 -1.20
CA MET A 106 -4.95 34.22 0.07
C MET A 106 -6.34 33.58 -0.16
N PRO A 107 -6.80 32.65 0.70
CA PRO A 107 -8.20 32.22 0.72
C PRO A 107 -9.10 33.34 1.28
N PRO A 108 -10.40 33.37 0.92
CA PRO A 108 -11.33 34.33 1.49
C PRO A 108 -11.52 34.09 2.99
N ALA A 109 -11.59 35.18 3.75
CA ALA A 109 -11.81 35.16 5.19
C ALA A 109 -13.15 34.50 5.54
N GLY A 110 -13.14 33.44 6.38
CA GLY A 110 -14.40 32.95 6.94
C GLY A 110 -14.52 31.49 7.39
N SER A 111 -13.45 30.74 7.71
CA SER A 111 -13.63 29.39 8.30
C SER A 111 -12.73 29.17 9.51
N SER A 112 -13.03 29.86 10.59
CA SER A 112 -12.57 29.52 11.93
C SER A 112 -13.50 28.46 12.54
N GLY A 113 -13.06 27.21 12.54
CA GLY A 113 -13.74 26.11 13.24
C GLY A 113 -12.69 25.13 13.75
N ALA A 114 -12.29 25.27 15.01
CA ALA A 114 -11.35 24.40 15.69
C ALA A 114 -12.05 23.08 16.08
N GLY A 115 -11.73 22.02 15.35
CA GLY A 115 -11.95 20.62 15.72
C GLY A 115 -10.79 19.82 15.14
N ASP A 116 -10.28 18.83 15.88
CA ASP A 116 -9.23 17.88 15.44
C ASP A 116 -9.77 16.95 14.34
N ASP A 117 -10.19 17.55 13.24
CA ASP A 117 -10.60 16.86 12.03
C ASP A 117 -9.32 16.48 11.30
N ARG A 118 -8.79 15.29 11.61
CA ARG A 118 -7.57 14.71 11.00
C ARG A 118 -7.59 14.66 9.47
N TYR A 119 -8.69 15.04 8.83
CA TYR A 119 -8.96 14.92 7.40
C TYR A 119 -9.46 16.23 6.75
N ASN A 120 -9.54 17.35 7.48
CA ASN A 120 -9.78 18.67 6.88
C ASN A 120 -8.46 19.33 6.48
N LEU A 121 -7.98 19.00 5.27
CA LEU A 121 -6.64 19.33 4.79
C LEU A 121 -6.54 20.73 4.14
N ALA A 122 -7.63 21.51 4.10
CA ALA A 122 -7.67 22.83 3.47
C ALA A 122 -6.79 23.89 4.16
N GLY A 123 -6.20 23.57 5.33
CA GLY A 123 -5.27 24.43 6.07
C GLY A 123 -4.03 23.73 6.61
N THR A 124 -3.72 22.50 6.16
CA THR A 124 -2.56 21.76 6.67
C THR A 124 -1.26 22.30 6.08
N ASP A 125 -0.34 22.75 6.93
CA ASP A 125 1.03 23.05 6.50
C ASP A 125 1.82 21.75 6.33
N TRP A 126 1.92 21.30 5.08
CA TRP A 126 2.64 20.08 4.71
C TRP A 126 4.16 20.14 4.96
N SER A 127 4.72 21.33 5.20
CA SER A 127 6.13 21.49 5.54
C SER A 127 6.44 21.08 6.98
N GLU A 128 5.44 21.14 7.87
CA GLU A 128 5.58 20.75 9.28
C GLU A 128 5.42 19.25 9.51
N ILE A 129 4.78 18.54 8.56
CA ILE A 129 4.62 17.09 8.64
C ILE A 129 5.93 16.43 8.21
N PRO A 130 6.55 15.58 9.05
CA PRO A 130 7.76 14.87 8.66
C PRO A 130 7.55 14.03 7.39
N THR A 131 8.55 13.95 6.51
CA THR A 131 8.48 13.21 5.24
C THR A 131 8.06 11.75 5.42
N TRP A 132 8.51 11.11 6.50
CA TRP A 132 8.16 9.73 6.88
C TRP A 132 6.74 9.57 7.44
N ARG A 133 5.94 10.65 7.51
CA ARG A 133 4.51 10.64 7.90
C ARG A 133 3.58 11.18 6.81
N GLN A 134 4.06 11.34 5.59
CA GLN A 134 3.25 11.80 4.48
C GLN A 134 3.63 11.12 3.17
N THR A 135 2.72 11.15 2.21
CA THR A 135 3.00 10.80 0.82
C THR A 135 2.19 11.68 -0.12
N SER A 136 2.56 11.67 -1.39
CA SER A 136 1.81 12.34 -2.45
C SER A 136 1.72 11.50 -3.70
N PHE A 137 0.61 11.58 -4.41
CA PHE A 137 0.37 10.91 -5.69
C PHE A 137 -0.46 11.81 -6.59
N PHE A 138 0.08 12.20 -7.75
CA PHE A 138 -0.55 13.18 -8.64
C PHE A 138 -0.90 14.52 -7.96
N GLY A 139 -0.09 14.91 -6.97
CA GLY A 139 -0.28 16.12 -6.18
C GLY A 139 -1.35 16.01 -5.08
N LEU A 140 -2.13 14.93 -5.03
CA LEU A 140 -2.93 14.60 -3.85
C LEU A 140 -2.00 14.17 -2.73
N ARG A 141 -2.29 14.58 -1.50
CA ARG A 141 -1.43 14.31 -0.34
C ARG A 141 -2.21 13.60 0.74
N ALA A 142 -1.53 12.68 1.43
CA ALA A 142 -2.07 11.96 2.56
C ALA A 142 -1.09 11.97 3.72
N ARG A 143 -1.63 11.99 4.95
CA ARG A 143 -0.86 11.84 6.19
C ARG A 143 -0.98 10.41 6.68
N GLY A 144 0.12 9.81 7.11
CA GLY A 144 0.14 8.42 7.58
C GLY A 144 1.52 7.77 7.43
N GLN A 145 1.59 6.49 7.75
CA GLN A 145 2.77 5.66 7.57
C GLN A 145 2.50 4.43 6.71
N PHE A 146 1.23 4.07 6.45
CA PHE A 146 0.88 2.99 5.55
C PHE A 146 -0.12 3.45 4.49
N PHE A 147 0.28 3.33 3.22
CA PHE A 147 -0.49 3.82 2.07
C PHE A 147 -0.72 2.70 1.05
N VAL A 148 -1.92 2.65 0.46
CA VAL A 148 -2.22 1.69 -0.61
C VAL A 148 -2.51 2.45 -1.89
N PHE A 149 -1.89 2.04 -2.99
CA PHE A 149 -2.13 2.58 -4.33
C PHE A 149 -2.94 1.55 -5.12
N VAL A 150 -4.17 1.91 -5.47
CA VAL A 150 -5.08 1.13 -6.30
C VAL A 150 -5.12 1.78 -7.68
N VAL A 151 -4.60 1.11 -8.69
CA VAL A 151 -4.33 1.70 -10.01
C VAL A 151 -5.05 0.91 -11.10
N ASP A 152 -5.84 1.62 -11.89
CA ASP A 152 -6.53 1.06 -13.05
C ASP A 152 -5.55 0.61 -14.14
N GLN A 153 -5.77 -0.59 -14.66
CA GLN A 153 -5.08 -1.14 -15.84
C GLN A 153 -6.09 -1.62 -16.89
N SER A 154 -7.31 -1.10 -16.90
CA SER A 154 -8.30 -1.40 -17.95
C SER A 154 -7.80 -0.97 -19.33
N ARG A 155 -8.45 -1.49 -20.38
CA ARG A 155 -8.05 -1.21 -21.77
C ARG A 155 -8.11 0.28 -22.15
N SER A 156 -9.02 1.05 -21.58
CA SER A 156 -9.15 2.51 -21.79
C SER A 156 -7.98 3.32 -21.23
N MET A 157 -7.14 2.70 -20.40
CA MET A 157 -5.87 3.30 -19.94
C MET A 157 -4.75 3.27 -21.00
N ILE A 158 -4.98 2.68 -22.18
CA ILE A 158 -4.10 2.79 -23.36
C ILE A 158 -4.09 4.22 -23.88
N ASP A 159 -5.26 4.87 -23.89
CA ASP A 159 -5.42 6.20 -24.45
C ASP A 159 -4.54 7.21 -23.70
N ASP A 160 -3.99 8.18 -24.43
CA ASP A 160 -3.17 9.27 -23.88
C ASP A 160 -2.00 8.84 -22.98
N ASP A 161 -1.49 7.62 -23.19
CA ASP A 161 -0.46 6.99 -22.36
C ASP A 161 -0.81 6.99 -20.86
N ARG A 162 -2.10 6.95 -20.49
CA ARG A 162 -2.59 7.06 -19.10
C ARG A 162 -1.92 6.06 -18.17
N LEU A 163 -1.88 4.78 -18.56
CA LEU A 163 -1.21 3.76 -17.76
C LEU A 163 0.29 4.04 -17.59
N THR A 164 0.97 4.50 -18.65
CA THR A 164 2.39 4.85 -18.58
C THR A 164 2.63 6.02 -17.63
N ARG A 165 1.79 7.06 -17.69
CA ARG A 165 1.82 8.19 -16.74
C ARG A 165 1.56 7.73 -15.31
N ALA A 166 0.56 6.88 -15.10
CA ALA A 166 0.24 6.31 -13.81
C ALA A 166 1.43 5.53 -13.22
N LYS A 167 2.11 4.70 -14.02
CA LYS A 167 3.31 3.96 -13.59
C LYS A 167 4.49 4.87 -13.24
N ILE A 168 4.74 5.91 -14.03
CA ILE A 168 5.82 6.88 -13.77
C ILE A 168 5.58 7.60 -12.44
N GLU A 169 4.37 8.11 -12.24
CA GLU A 169 4.02 8.80 -11.00
C GLU A 169 4.00 7.84 -9.81
N LEU A 170 3.50 6.61 -9.98
CA LEU A 170 3.52 5.59 -8.94
C LEU A 170 4.95 5.30 -8.47
N LEU A 171 5.89 5.13 -9.41
CA LEU A 171 7.30 4.97 -9.09
C LEU A 171 7.84 6.19 -8.34
N ARG A 172 7.55 7.40 -8.80
CA ARG A 172 7.96 8.64 -8.10
C ARG A 172 7.45 8.67 -6.67
N SER A 173 6.17 8.42 -6.45
CA SER A 173 5.53 8.42 -5.13
C SER A 173 6.10 7.35 -4.21
N VAL A 174 6.24 6.12 -4.70
CA VAL A 174 6.77 5.01 -3.89
C VAL A 174 8.24 5.21 -3.58
N PHE A 175 9.05 5.74 -4.50
CA PHE A 175 10.46 6.00 -4.23
C PHE A 175 10.67 7.14 -3.23
N ALA A 176 9.75 8.12 -3.16
CA ALA A 176 9.75 9.18 -2.16
C ALA A 176 9.45 8.70 -0.73
N LEU A 177 8.79 7.54 -0.56
CA LEU A 177 8.54 6.95 0.76
C LEU A 177 9.84 6.59 1.46
N GLN A 178 9.88 6.72 2.79
CA GLN A 178 11.05 6.44 3.62
C GLN A 178 10.66 5.50 4.77
N PRO A 179 11.54 4.58 5.21
CA PRO A 179 11.30 3.84 6.45
C PRO A 179 11.03 4.82 7.62
N PRO A 180 10.06 4.53 8.51
CA PRO A 180 9.34 3.28 8.70
C PRO A 180 8.04 3.15 7.88
N GLN A 181 7.84 3.94 6.81
CA GLN A 181 6.64 3.85 5.99
C GLN A 181 6.51 2.50 5.31
N ARG A 182 5.27 2.10 5.08
CA ARG A 182 4.87 0.91 4.36
C ARG A 182 3.99 1.30 3.18
N PHE A 183 3.95 0.44 2.18
CA PHE A 183 3.05 0.61 1.06
C PHE A 183 2.53 -0.71 0.55
N GLU A 184 1.45 -0.64 -0.22
CA GLU A 184 1.04 -1.70 -1.12
C GLU A 184 0.55 -1.13 -2.45
N VAL A 185 0.72 -1.89 -3.53
CA VAL A 185 0.18 -1.55 -4.85
C VAL A 185 -0.74 -2.68 -5.31
N ILE A 186 -1.93 -2.31 -5.78
CA ILE A 186 -2.92 -3.22 -6.35
C ILE A 186 -3.35 -2.65 -7.70
N PHE A 187 -2.98 -3.34 -8.78
CA PHE A 187 -3.57 -3.04 -10.08
C PHE A 187 -4.94 -3.69 -10.19
N TYR A 188 -5.83 -3.13 -11.00
CA TYR A 188 -7.12 -3.75 -11.24
C TYR A 188 -7.66 -3.50 -12.65
N ASN A 189 -8.41 -4.48 -13.12
CA ASN A 189 -9.30 -4.38 -14.26
C ASN A 189 -10.65 -4.96 -13.81
N GLU A 190 -11.09 -6.12 -14.28
CA GLU A 190 -12.18 -6.89 -13.68
C GLU A 190 -11.76 -7.63 -12.40
N GLU A 191 -10.46 -7.89 -12.26
CA GLU A 191 -9.86 -8.58 -11.12
C GLU A 191 -8.84 -7.70 -10.41
N ALA A 192 -8.56 -8.03 -9.14
CA ALA A 192 -7.52 -7.37 -8.37
C ALA A 192 -6.18 -8.12 -8.52
N THR A 193 -5.15 -7.41 -8.99
CA THR A 193 -3.79 -7.91 -9.13
C THR A 193 -2.88 -7.19 -8.11
N PRO A 194 -2.76 -7.70 -6.87
CA PRO A 194 -1.83 -7.15 -5.89
C PRO A 194 -0.37 -7.43 -6.28
N MET A 195 0.57 -6.75 -5.62
CA MET A 195 1.99 -7.05 -5.78
C MET A 195 2.28 -8.55 -5.53
N PRO A 196 3.28 -9.14 -6.22
CA PRO A 196 3.65 -10.53 -6.02
C PRO A 196 3.89 -10.87 -4.54
N GLY A 197 3.34 -11.99 -4.10
CA GLY A 197 3.29 -12.38 -2.68
C GLY A 197 1.96 -12.05 -1.99
N GLY A 198 1.00 -11.44 -2.70
CA GLY A 198 -0.35 -11.18 -2.20
C GLY A 198 -0.50 -9.82 -1.50
N PRO A 199 -1.71 -9.46 -1.07
CA PRO A 199 -1.98 -8.17 -0.44
C PRO A 199 -1.41 -8.17 0.98
N LEU A 200 -0.30 -7.48 1.20
CA LEU A 200 0.30 -7.29 2.53
C LEU A 200 1.02 -5.94 2.64
N PRO A 201 1.13 -5.35 3.85
CA PRO A 201 1.89 -4.12 4.04
C PRO A 201 3.39 -4.37 3.88
N ARG A 202 4.03 -3.76 2.87
CA ARG A 202 5.46 -3.94 2.60
C ARG A 202 6.27 -2.73 3.06
N PRO A 203 7.49 -2.90 3.62
CA PRO A 203 8.34 -1.77 3.99
C PRO A 203 8.78 -0.96 2.76
N ALA A 204 8.92 0.35 2.92
CA ALA A 204 9.45 1.25 1.89
C ALA A 204 10.99 1.17 1.75
N ASP A 205 11.56 -0.04 1.75
CA ASP A 205 12.99 -0.28 1.55
C ASP A 205 13.36 -0.39 0.06
N LEU A 206 14.66 -0.35 -0.25
CA LEU A 206 15.14 -0.42 -1.63
C LEU A 206 14.81 -1.76 -2.30
N LYS A 207 14.77 -2.86 -1.54
CA LYS A 207 14.48 -4.20 -2.06
C LYS A 207 13.05 -4.28 -2.59
N THR A 208 12.08 -3.86 -1.79
CA THR A 208 10.65 -3.84 -2.18
C THR A 208 10.39 -2.85 -3.31
N LYS A 209 11.04 -1.67 -3.29
CA LYS A 209 10.94 -0.69 -4.39
C LYS A 209 11.46 -1.25 -5.72
N ASN A 210 12.55 -2.02 -5.70
CA ASN A 210 13.08 -2.70 -6.88
C ASN A 210 12.15 -3.83 -7.35
N GLN A 211 11.52 -4.57 -6.43
CA GLN A 211 10.50 -5.57 -6.77
C GLN A 211 9.30 -4.93 -7.48
N LEU A 212 8.81 -3.80 -6.97
CA LEU A 212 7.76 -3.01 -7.65
C LEU A 212 8.22 -2.63 -9.06
N THR A 213 9.42 -2.08 -9.20
CA THR A 213 9.96 -1.65 -10.51
C THR A 213 9.98 -2.78 -11.54
N SER A 214 10.43 -3.97 -11.14
CA SER A 214 10.43 -5.15 -12.02
C SER A 214 9.01 -5.61 -12.37
N TRP A 215 8.11 -5.62 -11.40
CA TRP A 215 6.73 -6.05 -11.60
C TRP A 215 5.94 -5.10 -12.52
N LEU A 216 6.15 -3.78 -12.43
CA LEU A 216 5.49 -2.78 -13.29
C LEU A 216 5.78 -2.97 -14.79
N ARG A 217 6.88 -3.62 -15.15
CA ARG A 217 7.21 -3.96 -16.54
C ARG A 217 6.31 -5.06 -17.11
N LEU A 218 5.73 -5.89 -16.24
CA LEU A 218 4.84 -6.99 -16.61
C LEU A 218 3.38 -6.56 -16.68
N ILE A 219 3.05 -5.42 -16.08
CA ILE A 219 1.70 -4.87 -16.10
C ILE A 219 1.41 -4.28 -17.48
N GLY A 220 0.27 -4.60 -18.06
CA GLY A 220 -0.22 -4.04 -19.31
C GLY A 220 -1.70 -3.68 -19.19
N PRO A 221 -2.22 -2.81 -20.06
CA PRO A 221 -3.64 -2.49 -20.07
C PRO A 221 -4.44 -3.69 -20.61
N ASP A 222 -5.44 -4.15 -19.87
CA ASP A 222 -6.27 -5.30 -20.23
C ASP A 222 -7.63 -5.30 -19.50
N GLY A 223 -8.64 -5.92 -20.13
CA GLY A 223 -9.96 -6.13 -19.55
C GLY A 223 -10.82 -4.87 -19.37
N GLY A 224 -11.95 -5.05 -18.69
CA GLY A 224 -12.85 -3.98 -18.25
C GLY A 224 -12.41 -3.31 -16.95
N THR A 225 -13.35 -2.62 -16.29
CA THR A 225 -13.06 -1.77 -15.13
C THR A 225 -14.00 -2.11 -13.97
N ASP A 226 -13.50 -2.81 -12.94
CA ASP A 226 -14.21 -3.06 -11.69
C ASP A 226 -13.25 -2.87 -10.49
N PRO A 227 -13.32 -1.73 -9.79
CA PRO A 227 -12.45 -1.48 -8.64
C PRO A 227 -12.89 -2.24 -7.38
N ARG A 228 -14.08 -2.87 -7.34
CA ARG A 228 -14.65 -3.43 -6.10
C ARG A 228 -13.76 -4.52 -5.46
N PRO A 229 -13.19 -5.49 -6.20
CA PRO A 229 -12.29 -6.48 -5.61
C PRO A 229 -11.00 -5.86 -5.06
N ALA A 230 -10.42 -4.90 -5.79
CA ALA A 230 -9.17 -4.25 -5.41
C ALA A 230 -9.36 -3.34 -4.18
N MET A 231 -10.47 -2.60 -4.13
CA MET A 231 -10.83 -1.78 -2.98
C MET A 231 -11.10 -2.63 -1.74
N ALA A 232 -11.75 -3.80 -1.89
CA ALA A 232 -11.94 -4.73 -0.79
C ALA A 232 -10.61 -5.20 -0.20
N GLN A 233 -9.64 -5.57 -1.05
CA GLN A 233 -8.29 -5.93 -0.61
C GLN A 233 -7.56 -4.75 0.04
N ALA A 234 -7.58 -3.58 -0.58
CA ALA A 234 -6.90 -2.38 -0.08
C ALA A 234 -7.41 -1.96 1.30
N ILE A 235 -8.73 -1.88 1.49
CA ILE A 235 -9.33 -1.45 2.76
C ILE A 235 -9.13 -2.50 3.86
N ALA A 236 -9.10 -3.79 3.51
CA ALA A 236 -8.86 -4.87 4.47
C ALA A 236 -7.46 -4.78 5.13
N LEU A 237 -6.47 -4.20 4.43
CA LEU A 237 -5.13 -3.95 4.97
C LEU A 237 -5.10 -2.85 6.04
N GLN A 238 -6.18 -2.07 6.20
CA GLN A 238 -6.29 -0.95 7.14
C GLN A 238 -5.18 0.12 6.95
N PRO A 239 -5.02 0.68 5.75
CA PRO A 239 -4.07 1.78 5.55
C PRO A 239 -4.55 3.08 6.17
N ASP A 240 -3.62 4.01 6.33
CA ASP A 240 -3.92 5.38 6.76
C ASP A 240 -4.60 6.17 5.62
N ALA A 241 -4.30 5.83 4.36
CA ALA A 241 -5.00 6.34 3.19
C ALA A 241 -4.87 5.40 1.98
N VAL A 242 -5.87 5.45 1.11
CA VAL A 242 -5.87 4.78 -0.20
C VAL A 242 -5.82 5.83 -1.30
N PHE A 243 -5.02 5.60 -2.33
CA PHE A 243 -5.06 6.35 -3.57
C PHE A 243 -5.71 5.48 -4.65
N LEU A 244 -6.85 5.89 -5.19
CA LEU A 244 -7.54 5.22 -6.30
C LEU A 244 -7.34 6.05 -7.57
N LEU A 245 -6.70 5.47 -8.57
CA LEU A 245 -6.54 6.08 -9.89
C LEU A 245 -7.35 5.32 -10.91
N SER A 246 -8.15 6.04 -11.69
CA SER A 246 -8.93 5.52 -12.82
C SER A 246 -9.18 6.60 -13.85
N ASP A 247 -9.65 6.20 -15.02
CA ASP A 247 -10.26 7.08 -16.01
C ASP A 247 -11.73 7.41 -15.69
N GLY A 248 -12.39 6.63 -14.83
CA GLY A 248 -13.59 7.00 -14.06
C GLY A 248 -14.90 6.26 -14.41
N GLU A 249 -14.88 5.37 -15.41
CA GLU A 249 -16.05 4.60 -15.80
C GLU A 249 -16.16 3.32 -14.96
N PHE A 250 -17.11 3.29 -14.02
CA PHE A 250 -17.31 2.17 -13.11
C PHE A 250 -18.70 1.55 -13.24
N PRO A 251 -18.85 0.25 -12.95
CA PRO A 251 -20.14 -0.41 -12.85
C PRO A 251 -21.03 0.28 -11.82
N GLU A 252 -22.34 0.28 -12.06
CA GLU A 252 -23.31 0.82 -11.12
C GLU A 252 -23.21 0.13 -9.75
N GLY A 253 -23.49 0.87 -8.68
CA GLY A 253 -23.38 0.39 -7.30
C GLY A 253 -21.96 0.34 -6.73
N THR A 254 -20.94 0.72 -7.52
CA THR A 254 -19.54 0.72 -7.07
C THR A 254 -19.31 1.67 -5.90
N VAL A 255 -19.87 2.88 -5.95
CA VAL A 255 -19.71 3.89 -4.88
C VAL A 255 -20.29 3.35 -3.56
N GLU A 256 -21.50 2.80 -3.61
CA GLU A 256 -22.21 2.25 -2.47
C GLU A 256 -21.48 1.02 -1.91
N ARG A 257 -20.94 0.18 -2.79
CA ARG A 257 -20.13 -0.99 -2.39
C ARG A 257 -18.85 -0.56 -1.69
N VAL A 258 -18.13 0.41 -2.23
CA VAL A 258 -16.89 0.94 -1.61
C VAL A 258 -17.20 1.58 -0.26
N ALA A 259 -18.28 2.36 -0.14
CA ALA A 259 -18.71 2.93 1.13
C ALA A 259 -19.03 1.84 2.17
N LYS A 260 -19.71 0.76 1.76
CA LYS A 260 -19.99 -0.41 2.63
C LYS A 260 -18.73 -1.16 3.06
N LEU A 261 -17.73 -1.25 2.18
CA LEU A 261 -16.43 -1.87 2.47
C LEU A 261 -15.57 -1.03 3.41
N ASN A 262 -15.85 0.29 3.54
CA ASN A 262 -15.05 1.25 4.31
C ASN A 262 -15.76 1.78 5.57
N PRO A 263 -16.17 0.92 6.53
CA PRO A 263 -16.83 1.37 7.76
C PRO A 263 -15.91 2.19 8.67
N ARG A 264 -14.59 2.01 8.53
CA ARG A 264 -13.57 2.73 9.31
C ARG A 264 -13.28 4.15 8.78
N LYS A 265 -13.91 4.54 7.66
CA LYS A 265 -13.68 5.85 7.03
C LYS A 265 -12.20 6.12 6.75
N VAL A 266 -11.51 5.12 6.19
CA VAL A 266 -10.18 5.32 5.61
C VAL A 266 -10.31 6.34 4.47
N PRO A 267 -9.54 7.45 4.44
CA PRO A 267 -9.58 8.40 3.34
C PRO A 267 -9.19 7.74 2.02
N ILE A 268 -10.03 7.91 0.99
CA ILE A 268 -9.76 7.43 -0.37
C ILE A 268 -9.55 8.66 -1.25
N HIS A 269 -8.31 8.91 -1.64
CA HIS A 269 -7.95 9.98 -2.57
C HIS A 269 -8.10 9.48 -4.00
N CYS A 270 -8.89 10.16 -4.82
CA CYS A 270 -9.22 9.73 -6.17
C CYS A 270 -8.51 10.60 -7.23
N VAL A 271 -7.79 9.96 -8.13
CA VAL A 271 -7.16 10.58 -9.31
C VAL A 271 -7.94 10.18 -10.55
N ASP A 272 -8.38 11.19 -11.29
CA ASP A 272 -9.09 11.02 -12.55
C ASP A 272 -8.19 11.39 -13.72
N MET A 273 -8.03 10.48 -14.67
CA MET A 273 -7.16 10.64 -15.83
C MET A 273 -7.84 11.24 -17.07
N THR A 274 -9.16 11.38 -17.10
CA THR A 274 -9.95 11.84 -18.26
C THR A 274 -10.42 13.29 -18.19
N GLY A 275 -10.22 13.98 -17.07
CA GLY A 275 -10.67 15.37 -16.98
C GLY A 275 -12.10 15.53 -16.44
N GLY A 276 -12.62 14.57 -15.67
CA GLY A 276 -14.00 14.62 -15.15
C GLY A 276 -15.06 14.14 -16.14
N GLN A 277 -14.64 13.55 -17.26
CA GLN A 277 -15.55 13.19 -18.36
C GLN A 277 -16.26 11.85 -18.13
N ALA A 278 -15.67 10.94 -17.35
CA ALA A 278 -16.22 9.60 -17.11
C ALA A 278 -17.26 9.53 -15.96
N GLY A 279 -17.67 10.68 -15.42
CA GLY A 279 -18.74 10.79 -14.43
C GLY A 279 -18.28 11.09 -13.00
N ASN A 280 -19.21 10.94 -12.06
CA ASN A 280 -19.05 11.44 -10.68
C ASN A 280 -18.63 10.35 -9.67
N HIS A 281 -18.34 9.13 -10.09
CA HIS A 281 -18.04 8.03 -9.16
C HIS A 281 -16.80 8.30 -8.30
N LEU A 282 -15.68 8.67 -8.93
CA LEU A 282 -14.43 9.01 -8.24
C LEU A 282 -14.62 10.18 -7.27
N LEU A 283 -15.33 11.22 -7.70
CA LEU A 283 -15.65 12.37 -6.85
C LEU A 283 -16.47 11.97 -5.62
N ARG A 284 -17.50 11.13 -5.80
CA ARG A 284 -18.35 10.63 -4.71
C ARG A 284 -17.56 9.74 -3.75
N ILE A 285 -16.74 8.81 -4.26
CA ILE A 285 -15.89 7.94 -3.42
C ILE A 285 -14.94 8.77 -2.56
N ALA A 286 -14.29 9.78 -3.15
CA ALA A 286 -13.40 10.66 -2.40
C ALA A 286 -14.15 11.42 -1.31
N ARG A 287 -15.27 12.06 -1.66
CA ARG A 287 -16.08 12.81 -0.71
C ARG A 287 -16.61 11.94 0.43
N ASP A 288 -17.21 10.79 0.12
CA ASP A 288 -17.91 9.95 1.09
C ASP A 288 -16.93 9.23 2.07
N SER A 289 -15.65 9.13 1.68
CA SER A 289 -14.55 8.60 2.50
C SER A 289 -13.74 9.65 3.24
N GLY A 290 -13.96 10.95 2.99
CA GLY A 290 -13.14 12.04 3.55
C GLY A 290 -11.78 12.22 2.85
N GLY A 291 -11.62 11.66 1.65
CA GLY A 291 -10.46 11.88 0.79
C GLY A 291 -10.58 13.11 -0.10
N GLN A 292 -9.68 13.21 -1.09
CA GLN A 292 -9.61 14.32 -2.03
C GLN A 292 -9.72 13.80 -3.47
N TYR A 293 -10.31 14.61 -4.35
CA TYR A 293 -10.39 14.31 -5.77
C TYR A 293 -9.47 15.26 -6.55
N ALA A 294 -8.73 14.74 -7.53
CA ALA A 294 -7.98 15.54 -8.48
C ALA A 294 -8.13 14.99 -9.90
N SER A 295 -8.42 15.91 -10.83
CA SER A 295 -8.42 15.62 -12.26
C SER A 295 -7.06 15.94 -12.88
N ARG A 296 -6.55 15.03 -13.71
CA ARG A 296 -5.22 15.07 -14.33
C ARG A 296 -5.27 14.65 -15.82
N PRO A 297 -6.06 15.36 -16.65
CA PRO A 297 -6.07 15.11 -18.09
C PRO A 297 -4.70 15.44 -18.73
N GLY A 298 -4.44 14.89 -19.90
CA GLY A 298 -3.23 15.18 -20.70
C GLY A 298 -2.54 13.93 -21.24
N THR A 299 -1.51 14.13 -22.06
CA THR A 299 -0.68 13.07 -22.67
C THR A 299 0.77 13.21 -22.22
N LEU A 300 1.60 12.16 -22.38
CA LEU A 300 3.04 12.26 -22.08
C LEU A 300 3.79 13.27 -22.97
N GLN A 301 3.27 13.52 -24.17
CA GLN A 301 3.86 14.44 -25.15
C GLN A 301 3.46 15.90 -24.89
N ALA A 302 2.44 16.12 -24.05
CA ALA A 302 2.05 17.45 -23.58
C ALA A 302 2.75 17.76 -22.24
N ALA A 303 4.06 18.00 -22.30
CA ALA A 303 4.74 18.82 -21.29
C ALA A 303 5.03 20.19 -21.94
N PRO A 304 4.98 21.30 -21.16
CA PRO A 304 4.87 22.68 -21.67
C PRO A 304 5.98 23.09 -22.63
#